data_AF-A0A0F8ZKE1-F1
#
_entry.id   AF-A0A0F8ZKE1-F1
#
_cell.length_a   1.000
_cell.length_b   1.000
_cell.length_c   1.000
_cell.angle_alpha   90.00
_cell.angle_beta   90.00
_cell.angle_gamma   90.00
#
_symmetry.space_group_name_H-M   'P 1'
#
loop_
_entity.id
_entity.type
_entity.pdbx_description
1 polymer ?
#
loop_
_entity_poly.entity_id
_entity_poly.type
_entity_poly.pdbx_seq_one_letter_code
_entity_poly.pdbx_strand_id
1 'polypeptide(L)' 'MVLFGNKIDLVDEASLDGGNSRDNANVEQFAKDNKFIGYYKTSALTGDGVIDAFKVLVKKLYMIAKISSF' A
#
# COMPACT_ATOMS: atom_id res chain seq x y z
N MET A 1 0.32 12.07 -0.35
CA MET A 1 1.00 11.13 -1.29
C MET A 1 0.55 9.70 -0.98
N VAL A 2 0.74 8.76 -1.90
CA VAL A 2 0.35 7.33 -1.79
C VAL A 2 1.52 6.47 -2.20
N LEU A 3 1.72 5.32 -1.55
CA LEU A 3 2.77 4.38 -1.89
C LEU A 3 2.20 3.07 -2.44
N PHE A 4 2.73 2.61 -3.56
CA PHE A 4 2.42 1.31 -4.17
C PHE A 4 3.66 0.43 -4.13
N GLY A 5 3.63 -0.64 -3.34
CA GLY A 5 4.63 -1.69 -3.34
C GLY A 5 4.30 -2.71 -4.43
N ASN A 6 4.92 -2.58 -5.59
CA ASN A 6 4.62 -3.40 -6.75
C ASN A 6 5.45 -4.70 -6.80
N LYS A 7 5.05 -5.63 -7.69
CA LYS A 7 5.70 -6.92 -7.96
C LYS A 7 5.63 -7.93 -6.81
N ILE A 8 4.50 -7.95 -6.10
CA ILE A 8 4.29 -8.90 -4.98
C ILE A 8 4.30 -10.36 -5.46
N ASP A 9 4.09 -10.60 -6.75
CA ASP A 9 4.23 -11.89 -7.41
C ASP A 9 5.67 -12.47 -7.38
N LEU A 10 6.68 -11.63 -7.14
CA LEU A 10 8.07 -12.05 -6.99
C LEU A 10 8.49 -12.27 -5.53
N VAL A 11 7.59 -11.98 -4.58
CA VAL A 11 7.86 -12.17 -3.16
C VAL A 11 7.44 -13.59 -2.79
N ASP A 12 8.43 -14.42 -2.50
CA ASP A 12 8.19 -15.73 -1.89
C ASP A 12 8.04 -15.52 -0.38
N GLU A 13 6.82 -15.73 0.14
CA GLU A 13 6.51 -15.56 1.56
C GLU A 13 7.39 -16.46 2.45
N ALA A 14 7.85 -17.61 1.93
CA ALA A 14 8.76 -18.51 2.64
C ALA A 14 10.18 -17.95 2.79
N SER A 15 10.62 -17.04 1.90
CA SER A 15 11.95 -16.41 2.03
C SER A 15 11.97 -15.28 3.07
N LEU A 16 10.81 -14.78 3.50
CA LEU A 16 10.66 -13.72 4.50
C LEU A 16 10.60 -14.24 5.94
N ASP A 17 10.40 -15.55 6.13
CA ASP A 17 10.40 -16.22 7.44
C ASP A 17 11.82 -16.54 7.95
N GLY A 18 12.82 -16.43 7.07
CA GLY A 18 14.25 -16.58 7.37
C GLY A 18 14.90 -15.33 7.99
N GLY A 19 14.35 -14.83 9.10
CA GLY A 19 15.10 -13.97 10.03
C GLY A 19 14.94 -12.45 9.94
N ASN A 20 14.16 -11.89 9.00
CA ASN A 20 13.86 -10.45 8.97
C ASN A 20 12.48 -10.14 8.36
N SER A 21 11.38 -10.67 8.90
CA SER A 21 9.99 -10.28 8.54
C SER A 21 9.63 -8.80 8.83
N ARG A 22 10.63 -7.92 8.99
CA ARG A 22 10.52 -6.50 9.28
C ARG A 22 10.33 -5.64 8.04
N ASP A 23 10.55 -6.16 6.82
CA ASP A 23 10.57 -5.33 5.62
C ASP A 23 9.21 -4.68 5.31
N ASN A 24 8.12 -5.44 5.42
CA ASN A 24 6.77 -4.88 5.27
C ASN A 24 6.42 -3.91 6.41
N ALA A 25 6.82 -4.23 7.65
CA ALA A 25 6.56 -3.38 8.81
C ALA A 25 7.30 -2.04 8.73
N ASN A 26 8.54 -2.05 8.20
CA ASN A 26 9.35 -0.85 7.99
C ASN A 26 8.71 0.08 6.95
N VAL A 27 8.21 -0.47 5.84
CA VAL A 27 7.55 0.32 4.79
C VAL A 27 6.22 0.90 5.28
N GLU A 28 5.46 0.13 6.07
CA GLU A 28 4.23 0.62 6.68
C GLU A 28 4.52 1.75 7.68
N GLN A 29 5.55 1.60 8.52
CA GLN A 29 5.97 2.64 9.46
C GLN A 29 6.44 3.90 8.72
N PHE A 30 7.26 3.73 7.67
CA PHE A 30 7.69 4.84 6.82
C PHE A 30 6.50 5.60 6.21
N ALA A 31 5.49 4.88 5.71
CA ALA A 31 4.30 5.50 5.15
C ALA A 31 3.52 6.30 6.20
N LYS A 32 3.45 5.81 7.45
CA LYS A 32 2.82 6.51 8.58
C LYS A 32 3.60 7.77 8.96
N ASP A 33 4.92 7.66 9.12
CA ASP A 33 5.80 8.76 9.53
C ASP A 33 5.77 9.91 8.52
N ASN A 34 5.64 9.58 7.22
CA ASN A 34 5.54 10.55 6.13
C ASN A 34 4.10 10.97 5.78
N LYS A 35 3.11 10.57 6.59
CA LYS A 35 1.69 10.93 6.44
C LYS A 35 1.12 10.59 5.05
N PHE A 36 1.48 9.43 4.51
CA PHE A 36 0.91 8.96 3.26
C PHE A 36 -0.56 8.57 3.48
N ILE A 37 -1.38 8.80 2.45
CA ILE A 37 -2.81 8.48 2.44
C ILE A 37 -3.03 6.95 2.51
N GLY A 38 -2.05 6.19 2.03
CA GLY A 38 -2.01 4.74 2.17
C GLY A 38 -0.75 4.14 1.57
N TYR A 39 -0.49 2.91 1.97
CA TYR A 39 0.48 2.00 1.38
C TYR A 39 -0.28 0.76 0.91
N TYR A 40 -0.12 0.39 -0.36
CA TYR A 40 -0.82 -0.74 -0.97
C TYR A 40 0.17 -1.65 -1.68
N LYS A 41 0.03 -2.95 -1.47
CA LYS A 41 0.82 -3.97 -2.16
C LYS A 41 0.07 -4.42 -3.40
N THR A 42 0.75 -4.49 -4.54
CA THR A 42 0.15 -4.80 -5.83
C THR A 42 1.06 -5.65 -6.71
N SER A 43 0.48 -6.35 -7.68
CA SER A 43 1.20 -6.85 -8.85
C SER A 43 0.56 -6.30 -10.11
N ALA A 44 1.28 -5.44 -10.82
CA ALA A 44 0.85 -4.99 -12.14
C ALA A 44 0.86 -6.12 -13.20
N LEU A 45 1.64 -7.19 -12.97
CA LEU A 45 1.73 -8.33 -13.88
C LEU A 45 0.49 -9.21 -13.79
N THR A 46 0.06 -9.55 -12.57
CA THR A 46 -1.12 -10.41 -12.35
C THR A 46 -2.42 -9.61 -12.19
N GLY A 47 -2.31 -8.30 -11.97
CA GLY A 47 -3.43 -7.43 -11.62
C GLY A 47 -3.78 -7.45 -10.13
N ASP A 48 -3.10 -8.27 -9.33
CA ASP A 48 -3.40 -8.44 -7.91
C ASP A 48 -3.24 -7.11 -7.14
N GLY A 49 -4.25 -6.80 -6.31
CA GLY A 49 -4.31 -5.59 -5.50
C GLY A 49 -4.42 -4.26 -6.25
N VAL A 50 -4.23 -4.22 -7.58
CA VAL A 50 -4.19 -2.96 -8.36
C VAL A 50 -5.53 -2.24 -8.32
N ILE A 51 -6.60 -2.91 -8.75
CA ILE A 51 -7.93 -2.31 -8.83
C ILE A 51 -8.41 -1.87 -7.45
N ASP A 52 -8.18 -2.70 -6.44
CA ASP A 52 -8.64 -2.42 -5.07
C ASP A 52 -7.88 -1.26 -4.44
N ALA A 53 -6.56 -1.17 -4.66
CA ALA A 53 -5.76 -0.04 -4.20
C ALA A 53 -6.26 1.29 -4.78
N PHE A 54 -6.62 1.32 -6.08
CA PHE A 54 -7.20 2.51 -6.71
C PHE A 54 -8.60 2.83 -6.19
N LYS A 55 -9.48 1.82 -6.01
CA LYS A 55 -10.82 2.04 -5.42
C LYS A 55 -10.73 2.64 -4.01
N VAL A 56 -9.84 2.10 -3.16
CA VAL A 56 -9.63 2.61 -1.81
C VAL A 56 -9.08 4.03 -1.85
N LEU A 57 -8.13 4.31 -2.74
CA LEU A 57 -7.58 5.65 -2.92
C LEU A 57 -8.66 6.67 -3.31
N VAL A 58 -9.45 6.38 -4.34
CA VAL A 58 -10.54 7.26 -4.78
C VAL A 58 -11.53 7.53 -3.65
N LYS A 59 -11.93 6.48 -2.91
CA LYS A 59 -12.83 6.61 -1.77
C LYS A 59 -12.24 7.49 -0.65
N LYS A 60 -10.95 7.34 -0.35
CA LYS A 60 -10.26 8.19 0.64
C LYS A 60 -10.18 9.64 0.20
N LEU A 61 -9.80 9.90 -1.05
CA LEU A 61 -9.73 11.25 -1.60
C LEU A 61 -11.11 11.93 -1.59
N TYR A 62 -12.16 11.20 -1.96
CA TYR A 62 -13.53 11.69 -1.89
C TYR A 62 -13.93 12.06 -0.46
N MET A 63 -13.64 11.23 0.53
CA MET A 63 -13.94 11.54 1.93
C MET A 63 -13.17 12.76 2.43
N ILE A 64 -11.87 12.88 2.11
CA ILE A 64 -11.06 14.04 2.48
C ILE A 64 -11.67 15.31 1.88
N ALA A 65 -11.98 15.31 0.58
CA ALA A 65 -12.57 16.46 -0.08
C ALA A 65 -13.93 16.84 0.52
N LYS A 66 -14.78 15.84 0.83
CA LYS A 66 -16.09 16.06 1.45
C LYS A 66 -15.97 16.62 2.87
N ILE A 67 -14.98 16.20 3.66
CA ILE A 67 -14.76 16.74 5.00
C ILE A 67 -14.25 18.19 4.92
N SER A 68 -13.33 18.48 4.01
CA SER A 68 -12.76 19.83 3.83
C SER A 68 -13.74 20.86 3.25
N SER A 69 -14.89 20.42 2.73
CA SER A 69 -15.95 21.32 2.24
C SER A 69 -16.91 21.80 3.33
N PHE A 70 -16.71 21.38 4.58
CA PHE A 70 -17.39 21.88 5.79
C PHE A 70 -16.44 22.73 6.62
#